data_AF-A0A1H3Y994-F1
#
_entry.id   AF-A0A1H3Y994-F1
#
_cell.length_a   1.000
_cell.length_b   1.000
_cell.length_c   1.000
_cell.angle_alpha   90.00
_cell.angle_beta   90.00
_cell.angle_gamma   90.00
#
_symmetry.space_group_name_H-M   'P 1'
#
loop_
_entity.id
_entity.type
_entity.pdbx_description
1 polymer ?
#
loop_
_entity_poly.entity_id
_entity_poly.type
_entity_poly.pdbx_seq_one_letter_code
_entity_poly.pdbx_strand_id
1 'polypeptide(L)'
;MSRMSLNRKLWLALALVWLGLLGVGLWSAVETRGTMLVERKAGMVNLVEAAQGVVNGYYTQAQSGKLSEADAQREALARLATMRYGESGYLFVMDSKPTVLMHPTLPQMNGKSVGDFKDPDGKLLYVSIVDAAKATGRGFAEYRGRLPHSETAVPKISYVVHFAPWDWNITSGVFIRDIDTTYYQTLLGHLIVVLLIGAVISVAMVLIIRNVRGSLGGEPELAARLAGSIAQGDLTQTVVLRPNDTTSMMAAMSQMQARLQRTIGEIRRSAESIASATQQIATGNSDLSQRTEQQAASLQETAASMEQLTATVKQNADNARQASGLAHNASDIATRGNDVVSRVIGTMSEINESSHKISDIIGVIEGIAFQTNILALNAAVEAARAGEQGRGFAVVAGEVRSLAQRSATAAKEIKQLIGDSVERVHNGSELVGQAGSTMGEILQAVRRVTDIMGEIAAASEEQSSGISQVGRAVTQMDEVTQQNAALVEEAAAGAASLQDQAARLHDTVSAFRVEGQADRVEPSARVAARALQSSTTRATASASTATRPTASASAGTAAKPAPKPAARDHAIGANAARDTTNTAKSPVDAIAAKAAASGDDWTTF
;
A
#
# COMPACT_ATOMS: atom_id res chain seq x y z
N MET A 1 -7.68 -0.07 48.00
CA MET A 1 -9.13 0.00 48.36
C MET A 1 -9.97 -0.36 47.14
N SER A 2 -9.84 -1.60 46.68
CA SER A 2 -10.26 -2.12 45.38
C SER A 2 -11.50 -3.04 45.50
N ARG A 3 -12.32 -3.06 44.45
CA ARG A 3 -13.49 -3.96 44.20
C ARG A 3 -14.82 -3.61 44.87
N MET A 4 -15.22 -2.34 44.79
CA MET A 4 -16.62 -1.99 44.99
C MET A 4 -17.21 -1.46 43.69
N SER A 5 -18.18 -2.19 43.15
CA SER A 5 -18.93 -1.76 41.97
C SER A 5 -19.57 -0.39 42.24
N LEU A 6 -19.68 0.42 41.19
CA LEU A 6 -20.25 1.77 41.28
C LEU A 6 -21.62 1.76 42.00
N ASN A 7 -22.42 0.72 41.79
CA ASN A 7 -23.70 0.54 42.48
C ASN A 7 -23.54 0.43 44.00
N ARG A 8 -22.59 -0.37 44.49
CA ARG A 8 -22.36 -0.48 45.93
C ARG A 8 -21.87 0.85 46.53
N LYS A 9 -21.06 1.62 45.79
CA LYS A 9 -20.61 2.95 46.23
C LYS A 9 -21.77 3.93 46.35
N LEU A 10 -22.67 3.96 45.36
CA LEU A 10 -23.85 4.85 45.36
C LEU A 10 -24.86 4.46 46.46
N TRP A 11 -25.09 3.16 46.69
CA TRP A 11 -25.94 2.70 47.79
C TRP A 11 -25.33 2.97 49.17
N LEU A 12 -24.01 2.84 49.35
CA LEU A 12 -23.35 3.24 50.59
C LEU A 12 -23.41 4.75 50.82
N ALA A 13 -23.27 5.57 49.78
CA ALA A 13 -23.43 7.01 49.90
C ALA A 13 -24.84 7.38 50.36
N LEU A 14 -25.88 6.73 49.81
CA LEU A 14 -27.25 6.92 50.26
C LEU A 14 -27.46 6.48 51.72
N ALA A 15 -26.88 5.35 52.13
CA ALA A 15 -26.94 4.88 53.51
C ALA A 15 -26.27 5.86 54.49
N LEU A 16 -25.14 6.45 54.12
CA LEU A 16 -24.45 7.47 54.92
C LEU A 16 -25.29 8.75 55.07
N VAL A 17 -25.96 9.19 54.02
CA VAL A 17 -26.86 10.35 54.06
C VAL A 17 -28.03 10.09 55.01
N TRP A 18 -28.65 8.91 54.96
CA TRP A 18 -29.70 8.51 55.89
C TRP A 18 -29.24 8.49 57.35
N LEU A 19 -28.03 7.97 57.61
CA LEU A 19 -27.45 7.93 58.95
C LEU A 19 -27.21 9.36 59.48
N GLY A 20 -26.71 10.27 58.64
CA GLY A 20 -26.55 11.69 58.98
C GLY A 20 -27.87 12.39 59.30
N LEU A 21 -28.90 12.20 58.46
CA LEU A 21 -30.22 12.81 58.67
C LEU A 21 -30.88 12.34 59.98
N LEU A 22 -30.80 11.04 60.27
CA LEU A 22 -31.32 10.49 61.53
C LEU A 22 -30.53 10.98 62.74
N GLY A 23 -29.20 11.10 62.62
CA GLY A 23 -28.34 11.64 63.67
C GLY A 23 -28.69 13.09 64.04
N VAL A 24 -28.85 13.97 63.05
CA VAL A 24 -29.23 15.38 63.26
C VAL A 24 -30.63 15.49 63.88
N GLY A 25 -31.60 14.71 63.40
CA GLY A 25 -32.96 14.72 63.95
C GLY A 25 -33.01 14.29 65.41
N LEU A 26 -32.26 13.25 65.78
CA LEU A 26 -32.17 12.78 67.16
C LEU A 26 -31.46 13.78 68.07
N TRP A 27 -30.33 14.34 67.61
CA TRP A 27 -29.57 15.35 68.34
C TRP A 27 -30.44 16.57 68.67
N SER A 28 -31.12 17.12 67.66
CA SER A 28 -31.98 18.30 67.83
C SER A 28 -33.11 18.06 68.83
N ALA A 29 -33.74 16.87 68.83
CA ALA A 29 -34.78 16.53 69.79
C ALA A 29 -34.26 16.46 71.23
N VAL A 30 -33.09 15.83 71.44
CA VAL A 30 -32.44 15.75 72.76
C VAL A 30 -32.05 17.14 73.27
N GLU A 31 -31.49 17.98 72.40
CA GLU A 31 -31.12 19.35 72.71
C GLU A 31 -32.33 20.18 73.15
N THR A 32 -33.45 20.08 72.42
CA THR A 32 -34.69 20.82 72.71
C THR A 32 -35.24 20.46 74.11
N ARG A 33 -35.22 19.17 74.47
CA ARG A 33 -35.62 18.71 75.81
C ARG A 33 -34.69 19.23 76.91
N GLY A 34 -33.38 19.24 76.64
CA GLY A 34 -32.38 19.77 77.56
C GLY A 34 -32.62 21.23 77.89
N THR A 35 -32.82 22.06 76.86
CA THR A 35 -33.06 23.51 77.01
C THR A 35 -34.30 23.80 77.85
N MET A 36 -35.44 23.12 77.58
CA MET A 36 -36.67 23.32 78.35
C MET A 36 -36.54 22.99 79.85
N LEU A 37 -35.76 21.95 80.20
CA LEU A 37 -35.53 21.59 81.61
C LEU A 37 -34.66 22.63 82.33
N VAL A 38 -33.66 23.17 81.65
CA VAL A 38 -32.78 24.21 82.21
C VAL A 38 -33.57 25.49 82.51
N GLU A 39 -34.42 25.94 81.57
CA GLU A 39 -35.27 27.12 81.75
C GLU A 39 -36.23 26.99 82.94
N ARG A 40 -36.87 25.83 83.12
CA ARG A 40 -37.76 25.59 84.27
C ARG A 40 -37.03 25.60 85.60
N LYS A 41 -35.87 24.94 85.68
CA LYS A 41 -35.05 24.94 86.90
C LYS A 41 -34.63 26.36 87.28
N ALA A 42 -34.20 27.17 86.31
CA ALA A 42 -33.82 28.56 86.53
C ALA A 42 -34.99 29.43 87.04
N GLY A 43 -36.17 29.31 86.45
CA GLY A 43 -37.34 30.09 86.87
C GLY A 43 -37.80 29.79 88.30
N MET A 44 -37.70 28.53 88.74
CA MET A 44 -38.00 28.15 90.13
C MET A 44 -37.00 28.72 91.13
N VAL A 45 -35.71 28.68 90.79
CA VAL A 45 -34.64 29.26 91.64
C VAL A 45 -34.94 30.72 91.91
N ASN A 46 -35.22 31.49 90.85
CA ASN A 46 -35.56 32.90 90.96
C ASN A 46 -36.77 33.16 91.86
N LEU A 47 -37.82 32.33 91.76
CA LEU A 47 -39.02 32.49 92.60
C LEU A 47 -38.73 32.25 94.08
N VAL A 48 -38.04 31.17 94.41
CA VAL A 48 -37.79 30.77 95.81
C VAL A 48 -36.77 31.71 96.46
N GLU A 49 -35.75 32.16 95.74
CA GLU A 49 -34.80 33.15 96.25
C GLU A 49 -35.46 34.52 96.44
N ALA A 50 -36.38 34.93 95.56
CA ALA A 50 -37.20 36.12 95.78
C ALA A 50 -38.08 35.96 97.03
N ALA A 51 -38.68 34.78 97.24
CA ALA A 51 -39.45 34.46 98.43
C ALA A 51 -38.59 34.50 99.71
N GLN A 52 -37.36 33.99 99.67
CA GLN A 52 -36.40 34.12 100.76
C GLN A 52 -36.07 35.59 101.05
N GLY A 53 -35.89 36.42 100.00
CA GLY A 53 -35.69 37.87 100.15
C GLY A 53 -36.86 38.56 100.85
N VAL A 54 -38.10 38.18 100.52
CA VAL A 54 -39.32 38.67 101.21
C VAL A 54 -39.30 38.27 102.69
N VAL A 55 -39.00 37.00 103.00
CA VAL A 55 -38.90 36.51 104.39
C VAL A 55 -37.80 37.24 105.16
N ASN A 56 -36.64 37.46 104.56
CA ASN A 56 -35.54 38.21 105.16
C ASN A 56 -35.93 39.69 105.44
N GLY A 57 -36.74 40.29 104.57
CA GLY A 57 -37.30 41.62 104.79
C GLY A 57 -38.17 41.69 106.05
N TYR A 58 -39.05 40.71 106.26
CA TYR A 58 -39.86 40.61 107.48
C TYR A 58 -39.02 40.29 108.73
N TYR A 59 -38.05 39.40 108.61
CA TYR A 59 -37.10 39.11 109.69
C TYR A 59 -36.36 40.39 110.16
N THR A 60 -35.93 41.23 109.23
CA THR A 60 -35.27 42.51 109.54
C THR A 60 -36.22 43.49 110.23
N GLN A 61 -37.51 43.51 109.86
CA GLN A 61 -38.52 44.32 110.54
C GLN A 61 -38.78 43.84 111.97
N ALA A 62 -38.75 42.52 112.21
CA ALA A 62 -38.84 41.95 113.55
C ALA A 62 -37.63 42.35 114.42
N GLN A 63 -36.41 42.21 113.89
CA GLN A 63 -35.18 42.54 114.62
C GLN A 63 -35.03 44.03 114.93
N SER A 64 -35.60 44.91 114.08
CA SER A 64 -35.63 46.35 114.33
C SER A 64 -36.78 46.80 115.26
N GLY A 65 -37.58 45.86 115.78
CA GLY A 65 -38.70 46.13 116.68
C GLY A 65 -39.92 46.78 116.01
N LYS A 66 -39.95 46.89 114.68
CA LYS A 66 -41.10 47.44 113.93
C LYS A 66 -42.30 46.50 113.94
N LEU A 67 -42.06 45.20 113.95
CA LEU A 67 -43.06 44.15 114.15
C LEU A 67 -42.62 43.22 115.27
N SER A 68 -43.56 42.57 115.93
CA SER A 68 -43.24 41.41 116.75
C SER A 68 -42.76 40.25 115.85
N GLU A 69 -41.92 39.36 116.36
CA GLU A 69 -41.46 38.20 115.58
C GLU A 69 -42.63 37.32 115.11
N ALA A 70 -43.65 37.14 115.95
CA ALA A 70 -44.86 36.39 115.60
C ALA A 70 -45.68 37.07 114.48
N ASP A 71 -45.82 38.39 114.51
CA ASP A 71 -46.52 39.12 113.44
C ASP A 71 -45.70 39.10 112.14
N ALA A 72 -44.38 39.27 112.22
CA ALA A 72 -43.50 39.21 111.06
C ALA A 72 -43.52 37.84 110.38
N GLN A 73 -43.53 36.76 111.16
CA GLN A 73 -43.69 35.40 110.64
C GLN A 73 -45.07 35.21 109.99
N ARG A 74 -46.16 35.66 110.63
CA ARG A 74 -47.51 35.56 110.07
C ARG A 74 -47.65 36.31 108.75
N GLU A 75 -47.18 37.55 108.69
CA GLU A 75 -47.24 38.38 107.47
C GLU A 75 -46.33 37.83 106.36
N ALA A 76 -45.15 37.29 106.70
CA ALA A 76 -44.28 36.63 105.74
C ALA A 76 -44.95 35.40 105.11
N LEU A 77 -45.56 34.52 105.92
CA LEU A 77 -46.29 33.35 105.41
C LEU A 77 -47.50 33.77 104.56
N ALA A 78 -48.25 34.80 104.96
CA ALA A 78 -49.35 35.34 104.19
C ALA A 78 -48.89 35.89 102.82
N ARG A 79 -47.76 36.60 102.78
CA ARG A 79 -47.18 37.10 101.53
C ARG A 79 -46.71 35.95 100.63
N LEU A 80 -45.98 34.98 101.17
CA LEU A 80 -45.54 33.81 100.42
C LEU A 80 -46.71 32.98 99.87
N ALA A 81 -47.81 32.87 100.63
CA ALA A 81 -49.00 32.16 100.20
C ALA A 81 -49.65 32.74 98.92
N THR A 82 -49.39 34.01 98.60
CA THR A 82 -49.89 34.68 97.38
C THR A 82 -48.95 34.58 96.18
N MET A 83 -47.68 34.20 96.38
CA MET A 83 -46.70 34.09 95.29
C MET A 83 -46.97 32.84 94.43
N ARG A 84 -46.91 33.00 93.10
CA ARG A 84 -47.16 31.94 92.10
C ARG A 84 -46.07 31.93 91.03
N TYR A 85 -45.84 30.79 90.40
CA TYR A 85 -44.93 30.62 89.26
C TYR A 85 -45.56 29.74 88.18
N GLY A 86 -45.64 30.26 86.96
CA GLY A 86 -46.44 29.63 85.91
C GLY A 86 -47.91 29.46 86.30
N GLU A 87 -48.62 28.58 85.59
CA GLU A 87 -50.06 28.37 85.83
C GLU A 87 -50.38 27.55 87.09
N SER A 88 -49.44 26.72 87.57
CA SER A 88 -49.69 25.77 88.67
C SER A 88 -48.64 25.75 89.78
N GLY A 89 -47.57 26.55 89.67
CA GLY A 89 -46.52 26.64 90.67
C GLY A 89 -46.92 27.52 91.85
N TYR A 90 -46.64 27.03 93.05
CA TYR A 90 -46.90 27.70 94.31
C TYR A 90 -45.71 27.54 95.25
N LEU A 91 -45.64 28.38 96.29
CA LEU A 91 -44.67 28.27 97.37
C LEU A 91 -45.32 27.62 98.59
N PHE A 92 -44.57 26.81 99.29
CA PHE A 92 -44.94 26.28 100.60
C PHE A 92 -43.71 26.30 101.51
N VAL A 93 -43.95 26.41 102.81
CA VAL A 93 -42.89 26.54 103.82
C VAL A 93 -43.06 25.43 104.84
N MET A 94 -41.95 24.82 105.22
CA MET A 94 -41.87 23.86 106.32
C MET A 94 -40.66 24.16 107.19
N ASP A 95 -40.60 23.61 108.40
CA ASP A 95 -39.40 23.68 109.23
C ASP A 95 -38.40 22.54 108.91
N SER A 96 -37.30 22.42 109.67
CA SER A 96 -36.35 21.31 109.49
C SER A 96 -36.83 19.98 110.06
N LYS A 97 -37.91 19.97 110.86
CA LYS A 97 -38.61 18.79 111.35
C LYS A 97 -39.92 18.61 110.57
N PRO A 98 -39.82 18.28 109.28
CA PRO A 98 -40.73 18.65 108.19
C PRO A 98 -42.18 18.84 108.63
N THR A 99 -42.46 19.98 109.26
CA THR A 99 -43.79 20.40 109.71
C THR A 99 -44.20 21.55 108.83
N VAL A 100 -45.35 21.44 108.19
CA VAL A 100 -45.79 22.43 107.21
C VAL A 100 -46.23 23.69 107.94
N LEU A 101 -45.56 24.81 107.67
CA LEU A 101 -45.89 26.11 108.23
C LEU A 101 -46.91 26.84 107.36
N MET A 102 -46.80 26.71 106.04
CA MET A 102 -47.75 27.28 105.08
C MET A 102 -47.79 26.46 103.79
N HIS A 103 -48.98 26.07 103.37
CA HIS A 103 -49.24 25.45 102.07
C HIS A 103 -50.52 26.03 101.45
N PRO A 104 -50.45 26.70 100.28
CA PRO A 104 -51.57 27.48 99.76
C PRO A 104 -52.63 26.62 99.06
N THR A 105 -52.24 25.47 98.53
CA THR A 105 -53.15 24.55 97.82
C THR A 105 -53.61 23.36 98.66
N LEU A 106 -53.05 23.18 99.86
CA LEU A 106 -53.36 22.09 100.80
C LEU A 106 -53.34 22.65 102.24
N PRO A 107 -54.19 23.64 102.56
CA PRO A 107 -54.19 24.30 103.87
C PRO A 107 -54.41 23.33 105.03
N GLN A 108 -55.04 22.18 104.80
CA GLN A 108 -55.23 21.11 105.78
C GLN A 108 -53.94 20.46 106.29
N MET A 109 -52.80 20.75 105.67
CA MET A 109 -51.47 20.30 106.11
C MET A 109 -50.79 21.29 107.06
N ASN A 110 -51.23 22.55 107.11
CA ASN A 110 -50.60 23.56 107.95
C ASN A 110 -50.65 23.12 109.44
N GLY A 111 -49.49 23.17 110.10
CA GLY A 111 -49.28 22.73 111.49
C GLY A 111 -49.08 21.23 111.67
N LYS A 112 -49.11 20.41 110.61
CA LYS A 112 -48.92 18.95 110.69
C LYS A 112 -47.50 18.53 110.30
N SER A 113 -46.96 17.54 111.02
CA SER A 113 -45.74 16.84 110.61
C SER A 113 -46.00 15.99 109.38
N VAL A 114 -45.16 16.14 108.36
CA VAL A 114 -45.23 15.43 107.08
C VAL A 114 -43.97 14.60 106.82
N GLY A 115 -43.20 14.29 107.87
CA GLY A 115 -41.97 13.51 107.79
C GLY A 115 -42.15 12.10 107.24
N ASP A 116 -43.28 11.45 107.54
CA ASP A 116 -43.59 10.08 107.08
C ASP A 116 -44.32 10.03 105.73
N PHE A 117 -44.57 11.18 105.10
CA PHE A 117 -45.34 11.24 103.86
C PHE A 117 -44.53 10.70 102.68
N LYS A 118 -45.05 9.64 102.05
CA LYS A 118 -44.44 9.00 100.88
C LYS A 118 -45.14 9.43 99.59
N ASP A 119 -44.36 9.65 98.54
CA ASP A 119 -44.88 9.71 97.18
C ASP A 119 -45.24 8.29 96.65
N PRO A 120 -45.91 8.17 95.48
CA PRO A 120 -46.28 6.86 94.93
C PRO A 120 -45.11 5.92 94.59
N ASP A 121 -43.90 6.45 94.48
CA ASP A 121 -42.68 5.65 94.27
C ASP A 121 -42.07 5.21 95.62
N GLY A 122 -42.74 5.52 96.74
CA GLY A 122 -42.32 5.15 98.10
C GLY A 122 -41.31 6.11 98.74
N LYS A 123 -40.95 7.20 98.07
CA LYS A 123 -39.95 8.17 98.54
C LYS A 123 -40.55 9.10 99.59
N LEU A 124 -39.84 9.33 100.69
CA LEU A 124 -40.23 10.33 101.70
C LEU A 124 -40.12 11.74 101.10
N LEU A 125 -41.25 12.27 100.62
CA LEU A 125 -41.30 13.43 99.75
C LEU A 125 -40.74 14.66 100.44
N TYR A 126 -41.34 15.06 101.58
CA TYR A 126 -40.95 16.29 102.27
C TYR A 126 -39.57 16.18 102.92
N VAL A 127 -39.18 14.97 103.38
CA VAL A 127 -37.82 14.70 103.86
C VAL A 127 -36.81 14.93 102.75
N SER A 128 -37.07 14.41 101.54
CA SER A 128 -36.15 14.60 100.41
C SER A 128 -36.01 16.06 99.98
N ILE A 129 -37.03 16.88 100.19
CA ILE A 129 -36.98 18.32 99.95
C ILE A 129 -36.09 18.96 101.01
N VAL A 130 -36.32 18.73 102.30
CA VAL A 130 -35.49 19.30 103.37
C VAL A 130 -34.03 18.85 103.22
N ASP A 131 -33.80 17.56 102.95
CA ASP A 131 -32.47 16.99 102.72
C ASP A 131 -31.73 17.68 101.57
N ALA A 132 -32.44 18.10 100.52
CA ALA A 132 -31.82 18.81 99.39
C ALA A 132 -31.22 20.16 99.79
N ALA A 133 -31.71 20.81 100.86
CA ALA A 133 -31.13 22.04 101.39
C ALA A 133 -30.12 21.83 102.53
N LYS A 134 -30.02 20.64 103.13
CA LYS A 134 -29.19 20.39 104.33
C LYS A 134 -27.70 20.71 104.14
N ALA A 135 -27.13 20.38 102.99
CA ALA A 135 -25.68 20.50 102.77
C ALA A 135 -25.25 21.92 102.37
N THR A 136 -26.06 22.61 101.56
CA THR A 136 -25.70 23.85 100.86
C THR A 136 -26.61 25.03 101.19
N GLY A 137 -27.61 24.82 102.06
CA GLY A 137 -28.68 25.77 102.35
C GLY A 137 -29.71 25.90 101.22
N ARG A 138 -29.52 25.22 100.08
CA ARG A 138 -30.43 25.21 98.94
C ARG A 138 -30.22 23.99 98.06
N GLY A 139 -31.24 23.53 97.35
CA GLY A 139 -31.10 22.41 96.41
C GLY A 139 -32.39 22.00 95.72
N PHE A 140 -32.25 21.09 94.75
CA PHE A 140 -33.37 20.52 94.02
C PHE A 140 -33.72 19.13 94.55
N ALA A 141 -35.01 18.85 94.68
CA ALA A 141 -35.56 17.54 94.99
C ALA A 141 -36.51 17.12 93.88
N GLU A 142 -36.30 15.91 93.37
CA GLU A 142 -37.17 15.29 92.35
C GLU A 142 -38.03 14.21 93.00
N TYR A 143 -39.33 14.24 92.75
CA TYR A 143 -40.32 13.31 93.31
C TYR A 143 -41.60 13.30 92.47
N ARG A 144 -42.55 12.42 92.77
CA ARG A 144 -43.86 12.44 92.09
C ARG A 144 -44.87 13.27 92.89
N GLY A 145 -45.18 14.45 92.36
CA GLY A 145 -46.18 15.35 92.93
C GLY A 145 -47.57 15.07 92.36
N ARG A 146 -48.58 15.12 93.22
CA ARG A 146 -49.99 15.09 92.80
C ARG A 146 -50.37 16.43 92.17
N LEU A 147 -51.05 16.42 91.02
CA LEU A 147 -51.60 17.66 90.44
C LEU A 147 -52.73 18.22 91.34
N PRO A 148 -52.88 19.54 91.42
CA PRO A 148 -54.07 20.14 92.04
C PRO A 148 -55.34 19.55 91.40
N HIS A 149 -56.29 19.09 92.22
CA HIS A 149 -57.58 18.53 91.77
C HIS A 149 -57.51 17.20 90.97
N SER A 150 -56.40 16.46 91.04
CA SER A 150 -56.27 15.12 90.42
C SER A 150 -55.60 14.13 91.37
N GLU A 151 -55.96 12.85 91.31
CA GLU A 151 -55.24 11.76 92.01
C GLU A 151 -53.93 11.37 91.29
N THR A 152 -53.69 11.90 90.08
CA THR A 152 -52.56 11.50 89.24
C THR A 152 -51.27 12.14 89.75
N ALA A 153 -50.30 11.32 90.13
CA ALA A 153 -48.97 11.77 90.47
C ALA A 153 -48.06 11.81 89.24
N VAL A 154 -47.44 12.95 88.97
CA VAL A 154 -46.52 13.13 87.84
C VAL A 154 -45.15 13.58 88.34
N PRO A 155 -44.07 13.36 87.55
CA PRO A 155 -42.76 13.87 87.89
C PRO A 155 -42.78 15.38 88.16
N LYS A 156 -42.28 15.75 89.34
CA LYS A 156 -42.19 17.11 89.85
C LYS A 156 -40.77 17.37 90.34
N ILE A 157 -40.22 18.50 89.94
CA ILE A 157 -38.97 19.02 90.51
C ILE A 157 -39.36 20.16 91.43
N SER A 158 -38.81 20.15 92.65
CA SER A 158 -38.92 21.26 93.59
C SER A 158 -37.54 21.82 93.91
N TYR A 159 -37.48 23.12 94.15
CA TYR A 159 -36.31 23.82 94.64
C TYR A 159 -36.63 24.35 96.03
N VAL A 160 -35.70 24.14 96.95
CA VAL A 160 -35.81 24.55 98.34
C VAL A 160 -34.66 25.46 98.71
N VAL A 161 -34.95 26.45 99.54
CA VAL A 161 -33.95 27.27 100.21
C VAL A 161 -34.25 27.30 101.70
N HIS A 162 -33.23 27.03 102.50
CA HIS A 162 -33.28 27.05 103.94
C HIS A 162 -32.96 28.46 104.46
N PHE A 163 -33.90 29.05 105.18
CA PHE A 163 -33.76 30.31 105.88
C PHE A 163 -33.50 30.04 107.37
N ALA A 164 -32.22 29.96 107.72
CA ALA A 164 -31.73 29.57 109.05
C ALA A 164 -32.33 30.37 110.22
N PRO A 165 -32.57 31.69 110.16
CA PRO A 165 -33.03 32.44 111.33
C PRO A 165 -34.38 31.99 111.90
N TRP A 166 -35.27 31.46 111.05
CA TRP A 166 -36.57 30.92 111.48
C TRP A 166 -36.69 29.41 111.27
N ASP A 167 -35.60 28.74 110.87
CA ASP A 167 -35.59 27.32 110.48
C ASP A 167 -36.53 27.02 109.31
N TRP A 168 -36.78 27.97 108.39
CA TRP A 168 -37.79 27.83 107.34
C TRP A 168 -37.21 27.30 106.03
N ASN A 169 -37.71 26.16 105.56
CA ASN A 169 -37.48 25.61 104.24
C ASN A 169 -38.55 26.13 103.28
N ILE A 170 -38.21 27.17 102.53
CA ILE A 170 -39.08 27.78 101.52
C ILE A 170 -38.92 26.97 100.24
N THR A 171 -40.02 26.39 99.75
CA THR A 171 -39.99 25.47 98.62
C THR A 171 -41.00 25.86 97.55
N SER A 172 -40.61 25.76 96.28
CA SER A 172 -41.55 25.75 95.15
C SER A 172 -41.24 24.60 94.22
N GLY A 173 -42.22 24.13 93.44
CA GLY A 173 -42.03 23.03 92.50
C GLY A 173 -42.91 23.10 91.27
N VAL A 174 -42.39 22.54 90.17
CA VAL A 174 -43.02 22.53 88.84
C VAL A 174 -43.16 21.10 88.33
N PHE A 175 -44.26 20.83 87.64
CA PHE A 175 -44.49 19.57 86.96
C PHE A 175 -43.71 19.54 85.62
N ILE A 176 -43.21 18.37 85.21
CA ILE A 176 -42.40 18.19 83.98
C ILE A 176 -43.24 17.64 82.81
N ARG A 177 -44.50 17.24 83.05
CA ARG A 177 -45.34 16.50 82.08
C ARG A 177 -45.56 17.20 80.74
N ASP A 178 -45.69 18.52 80.77
CA ASP A 178 -45.83 19.36 79.59
C ASP A 178 -44.55 19.41 78.73
N ILE A 179 -43.36 19.39 79.35
CA ILE A 179 -42.08 19.23 78.63
C ILE A 179 -42.07 17.94 77.82
N ASP A 180 -42.47 16.82 78.43
CA ASP A 180 -42.47 15.53 77.73
C ASP A 180 -43.50 15.52 76.57
N THR A 181 -44.65 16.20 76.74
CA THR A 181 -45.67 16.28 75.69
C THR A 181 -45.18 17.09 74.48
N THR A 182 -44.58 18.27 74.72
CA THR A 182 -43.98 19.09 73.66
C THR A 182 -42.80 18.36 73.00
N TYR A 183 -41.98 17.67 73.77
CA TYR A 183 -40.88 16.85 73.26
C TYR A 183 -41.34 15.79 72.24
N TYR A 184 -42.40 15.03 72.54
CA TYR A 184 -42.91 14.03 71.60
C TYR A 184 -43.51 14.64 70.33
N GLN A 185 -44.17 15.81 70.42
CA GLN A 185 -44.69 16.52 69.26
C GLN A 185 -43.57 17.03 68.34
N THR A 186 -42.54 17.64 68.91
CA THR A 186 -41.37 18.12 68.15
C THR A 186 -40.59 16.96 67.53
N LEU A 187 -40.42 15.85 68.28
CA LEU A 187 -39.77 14.64 67.77
C LEU A 187 -40.49 14.06 66.56
N LEU A 188 -41.82 13.96 66.61
CA LEU A 188 -42.63 13.46 65.49
C LEU A 188 -42.54 14.38 64.26
N GLY A 189 -42.58 15.70 64.48
CA GLY A 189 -42.43 16.68 63.39
C GLY A 189 -41.08 16.57 62.68
N HIS A 190 -39.98 16.49 63.43
CA HIS A 190 -38.65 16.30 62.87
C HIS A 190 -38.50 14.96 62.13
N LEU A 191 -39.09 13.88 62.66
CA LEU A 191 -39.07 12.57 62.01
C LEU A 191 -39.74 12.62 60.62
N ILE A 192 -40.89 13.30 60.49
CA ILE A 192 -41.59 13.45 59.22
C ILE A 192 -40.72 14.20 58.20
N VAL A 193 -40.09 15.30 58.61
CA VAL A 193 -39.20 16.09 57.73
C VAL A 193 -38.00 15.26 57.25
N VAL A 194 -37.36 14.52 58.16
CA VAL A 194 -36.25 13.62 57.81
C VAL A 194 -36.67 12.55 56.81
N LEU A 195 -37.84 11.93 57.00
CA LEU A 195 -38.36 10.91 56.10
C LEU A 195 -38.69 11.48 54.71
N LEU A 196 -39.28 12.67 54.62
CA LEU A 196 -39.58 13.33 53.35
C LEU A 196 -38.30 13.67 52.56
N ILE A 197 -37.32 14.28 53.22
CA ILE A 197 -36.03 14.63 52.60
C ILE A 197 -35.32 13.35 52.13
N GLY A 198 -35.26 12.33 52.99
CA GLY A 198 -34.60 11.07 52.64
C GLY A 198 -35.31 10.33 51.49
N ALA A 199 -36.64 10.41 51.39
CA ALA A 199 -37.40 9.84 50.28
C ALA A 199 -37.07 10.54 48.95
N VAL A 200 -37.04 11.87 48.92
CA VAL A 200 -36.68 12.66 47.72
C VAL A 200 -35.26 12.34 47.26
N ILE A 201 -34.29 12.31 48.18
CA ILE A 201 -32.90 11.95 47.87
C ILE A 201 -32.81 10.52 47.33
N SER A 202 -33.57 9.59 47.90
CA SER A 202 -33.59 8.18 47.45
C SER A 202 -34.15 8.05 46.04
N VAL A 203 -35.24 8.75 45.72
CA VAL A 203 -35.82 8.77 44.36
C VAL A 203 -34.84 9.38 43.36
N ALA A 204 -34.23 10.51 43.68
CA ALA A 204 -33.22 11.14 42.83
C ALA A 204 -32.02 10.20 42.57
N MET A 205 -31.52 9.52 43.61
CA MET A 205 -30.42 8.56 43.49
C MET A 205 -30.79 7.37 42.59
N VAL A 206 -32.01 6.82 42.72
CA VAL A 206 -32.49 5.73 41.85
C VAL A 206 -32.60 6.18 40.40
N LEU A 207 -33.10 7.39 40.15
CA LEU A 207 -33.17 7.95 38.79
C LEU A 207 -31.80 8.14 38.16
N ILE A 208 -30.82 8.65 38.92
CA ILE A 208 -29.42 8.78 38.49
C ILE A 208 -28.83 7.42 38.16
N ILE A 209 -28.95 6.42 39.05
CA ILE A 209 -28.45 5.06 38.82
C ILE A 209 -29.08 4.46 37.56
N ARG A 210 -30.40 4.66 37.36
CA ARG A 210 -31.12 4.13 36.20
C ARG A 210 -30.67 4.80 34.90
N ASN A 211 -30.49 6.11 34.90
CA ASN A 211 -30.02 6.87 33.73
C ASN A 211 -28.57 6.50 33.35
N VAL A 212 -27.68 6.41 34.35
CA VAL A 212 -26.27 6.02 34.14
C VAL A 212 -26.16 4.58 33.65
N ARG A 213 -26.93 3.64 34.20
CA ARG A 213 -26.97 2.26 33.70
C ARG A 213 -27.58 2.14 32.31
N GLY A 214 -28.57 2.97 31.98
CA GLY A 214 -29.20 3.03 30.66
C GLY A 214 -28.19 3.49 29.61
N SER A 215 -27.56 4.65 29.83
CA SER A 215 -26.55 5.23 28.93
C SER A 215 -25.29 4.38 28.76
N LEU A 216 -24.83 3.71 29.82
CA LEU A 216 -23.69 2.80 29.72
C LEU A 216 -24.02 1.47 29.02
N GLY A 217 -25.25 0.98 29.09
CA GLY A 217 -25.65 -0.32 28.51
C GLY A 217 -25.12 -1.55 29.23
N GLY A 218 -24.17 -1.40 30.16
CA GLY A 218 -23.54 -2.48 30.91
C GLY A 218 -22.90 -2.01 32.22
N GLU A 219 -22.08 -2.86 32.83
CA GLU A 219 -21.27 -2.47 33.98
C GLU A 219 -20.05 -1.64 33.52
N PRO A 220 -19.70 -0.53 34.21
CA PRO A 220 -18.55 0.30 33.84
C PRO A 220 -17.24 -0.48 33.75
N GLU A 221 -17.06 -1.48 34.62
CA GLU A 221 -15.86 -2.33 34.63
C GLU A 221 -15.74 -3.18 33.35
N LEU A 222 -16.87 -3.63 32.79
CA LEU A 222 -16.88 -4.39 31.54
C LEU A 222 -16.51 -3.50 30.36
N ALA A 223 -17.07 -2.29 30.30
CA ALA A 223 -16.74 -1.31 29.26
C ALA A 223 -15.24 -0.93 29.30
N ALA A 224 -14.69 -0.71 30.51
CA ALA A 224 -13.27 -0.42 30.69
C ALA A 224 -12.37 -1.60 30.27
N ARG A 225 -12.76 -2.84 30.60
CA ARG A 225 -12.02 -4.04 30.16
C ARG A 225 -12.05 -4.19 28.64
N LEU A 226 -13.22 -4.04 28.02
CA LEU A 226 -13.37 -4.13 26.57
C LEU A 226 -12.52 -3.05 25.87
N ALA A 227 -12.53 -1.83 26.39
CA ALA A 227 -11.70 -0.74 25.86
C ALA A 227 -10.20 -1.07 25.98
N GLY A 228 -9.81 -1.65 27.12
CA GLY A 228 -8.46 -2.16 27.35
C GLY A 228 -8.06 -3.26 26.37
N SER A 229 -8.94 -4.24 26.09
CA SER A 229 -8.71 -5.29 25.10
C SER A 229 -8.53 -4.72 23.70
N ILE A 230 -9.41 -3.81 23.27
CA ILE A 230 -9.31 -3.15 21.95
C ILE A 230 -8.00 -2.35 21.84
N ALA A 231 -7.60 -1.62 22.89
CA ALA A 231 -6.36 -0.86 22.91
C ALA A 231 -5.10 -1.77 22.86
N GLN A 232 -5.21 -3.01 23.33
CA GLN A 232 -4.15 -4.02 23.23
C GLN A 232 -4.20 -4.80 21.90
N GLY A 233 -5.10 -4.46 20.99
CA GLY A 233 -5.27 -5.13 19.70
C GLY A 233 -6.11 -6.41 19.74
N ASP A 234 -6.68 -6.79 20.88
CA ASP A 234 -7.59 -7.93 20.96
C ASP A 234 -9.01 -7.51 20.58
N LEU A 235 -9.38 -7.79 19.33
CA LEU A 235 -10.71 -7.55 18.79
C LEU A 235 -11.59 -8.80 18.86
N THR A 236 -11.17 -9.90 19.50
CA THR A 236 -11.92 -11.17 19.51
C THR A 236 -12.97 -11.28 20.62
N GLN A 237 -12.98 -10.33 21.56
CA GLN A 237 -13.88 -10.34 22.71
C GLN A 237 -15.35 -10.13 22.30
N THR A 238 -16.26 -11.00 22.72
CA THR A 238 -17.69 -10.83 22.44
C THR A 238 -18.31 -9.71 23.29
N VAL A 239 -18.89 -8.70 22.64
CA VAL A 239 -19.61 -7.62 23.34
C VAL A 239 -21.05 -8.03 23.58
N VAL A 240 -21.36 -8.39 24.83
CA VAL A 240 -22.73 -8.73 25.24
C VAL A 240 -23.55 -7.44 25.38
N LEU A 241 -24.53 -7.27 24.49
CA LEU A 241 -25.48 -6.15 24.49
C LEU A 241 -26.80 -6.55 25.14
N ARG A 242 -27.50 -5.57 25.72
CA ARG A 242 -28.89 -5.78 26.12
C ARG A 242 -29.79 -5.91 24.89
N PRO A 243 -30.93 -6.62 24.96
CA PRO A 243 -31.88 -6.69 23.86
C PRO A 243 -32.30 -5.28 23.42
N ASN A 244 -32.25 -5.00 22.11
CA ASN A 244 -32.56 -3.70 21.48
C ASN A 244 -31.69 -2.51 21.93
N ASP A 245 -30.50 -2.74 22.48
CA ASP A 245 -29.59 -1.66 22.84
C ASP A 245 -28.71 -1.24 21.66
N THR A 246 -29.01 -0.06 21.09
CA THR A 246 -28.31 0.51 19.93
C THR A 246 -27.61 1.84 20.22
N THR A 247 -27.86 2.44 21.40
CA THR A 247 -27.44 3.81 21.71
C THR A 247 -26.50 3.88 22.91
N SER A 248 -26.37 2.81 23.70
CA SER A 248 -25.48 2.81 24.83
C SER A 248 -24.01 2.84 24.43
N MET A 249 -23.16 3.19 25.40
CA MET A 249 -21.71 3.08 25.25
C MET A 249 -21.29 1.67 24.80
N MET A 250 -21.86 0.62 25.38
CA MET A 250 -21.55 -0.76 24.99
C MET A 250 -21.94 -1.05 23.52
N ALA A 251 -23.09 -0.56 23.05
CA ALA A 251 -23.50 -0.69 21.66
C ALA A 251 -22.54 0.04 20.70
N ALA A 252 -22.13 1.26 21.05
CA ALA A 252 -21.12 2.02 20.30
C ALA A 252 -19.76 1.30 20.27
N MET A 253 -19.34 0.69 21.38
CA MET A 253 -18.11 -0.10 21.45
C MET A 253 -18.16 -1.38 20.59
N SER A 254 -19.30 -2.09 20.59
CA SER A 254 -19.53 -3.24 19.70
C SER A 254 -19.42 -2.83 18.23
N GLN A 255 -20.07 -1.72 17.85
CA GLN A 255 -19.99 -1.21 16.48
C GLN A 255 -18.57 -0.77 16.10
N MET A 256 -17.85 -0.13 17.02
CA MET A 256 -16.44 0.26 16.83
C MET A 256 -15.56 -0.98 16.62
N GLN A 257 -15.68 -1.99 17.48
CA GLN A 257 -14.95 -3.24 17.35
C GLN A 257 -15.23 -3.92 16.01
N ALA A 258 -16.51 -4.07 15.62
CA ALA A 258 -16.88 -4.70 14.36
C ALA A 258 -16.33 -3.95 13.13
N ARG A 259 -16.29 -2.61 13.17
CA ARG A 259 -15.67 -1.80 12.11
C ARG A 259 -14.16 -2.01 12.08
N LEU A 260 -13.48 -1.97 13.22
CA LEU A 260 -12.04 -2.24 13.31
C LEU A 260 -11.70 -3.64 12.80
N GLN A 261 -12.46 -4.68 13.19
CA GLN A 261 -12.27 -6.04 12.70
C GLN A 261 -12.37 -6.11 11.16
N ARG A 262 -13.38 -5.46 10.57
CA ARG A 262 -13.57 -5.42 9.12
C ARG A 262 -12.41 -4.72 8.42
N THR A 263 -12.04 -3.52 8.89
CA THR A 263 -10.95 -2.72 8.30
C THR A 263 -9.61 -3.44 8.40
N ILE A 264 -9.27 -4.02 9.57
CA ILE A 264 -8.05 -4.82 9.73
C ILE A 264 -8.06 -6.05 8.82
N GLY A 265 -9.21 -6.73 8.70
CA GLY A 265 -9.37 -7.86 7.78
C GLY A 265 -9.21 -7.48 6.30
N GLU A 266 -9.70 -6.31 5.89
CA GLU A 266 -9.50 -5.76 4.55
C GLU A 266 -8.04 -5.40 4.30
N ILE A 267 -7.38 -4.69 5.21
CA ILE A 267 -5.97 -4.32 5.10
C ILE A 267 -5.09 -5.58 4.98
N ARG A 268 -5.36 -6.62 5.76
CA ARG A 268 -4.60 -7.88 5.68
C ARG A 268 -4.74 -8.55 4.31
N ARG A 269 -5.96 -8.65 3.78
CA ARG A 269 -6.21 -9.20 2.43
C ARG A 269 -5.53 -8.36 1.35
N SER A 270 -5.56 -7.04 1.48
CA SER A 270 -4.86 -6.14 0.56
C SER A 270 -3.34 -6.34 0.61
N ALA A 271 -2.76 -6.49 1.80
CA ALA A 271 -1.33 -6.76 1.96
C ALA A 271 -0.93 -8.11 1.33
N GLU A 272 -1.71 -9.17 1.55
CA GLU A 272 -1.51 -10.49 0.92
C GLU A 272 -1.61 -10.40 -0.62
N SER A 273 -2.58 -9.63 -1.13
CA SER A 273 -2.74 -9.40 -2.58
C SER A 273 -1.56 -8.61 -3.17
N ILE A 274 -1.06 -7.58 -2.48
CA ILE A 274 0.12 -6.82 -2.92
C ILE A 274 1.36 -7.71 -2.92
N ALA A 275 1.56 -8.52 -1.87
CA ALA A 275 2.70 -9.45 -1.80
C ALA A 275 2.68 -10.46 -2.97
N SER A 276 1.51 -11.03 -3.27
CA SER A 276 1.34 -11.94 -4.40
C SER A 276 1.61 -11.27 -5.75
N ALA A 277 1.02 -10.09 -6.00
CA ALA A 277 1.22 -9.34 -7.23
C ALA A 277 2.69 -8.93 -7.41
N THR A 278 3.35 -8.55 -6.33
CA THR A 278 4.77 -8.17 -6.35
C THR A 278 5.68 -9.35 -6.66
N GLN A 279 5.38 -10.54 -6.13
CA GLN A 279 6.08 -11.77 -6.48
C GLN A 279 5.94 -12.13 -7.97
N GLN A 280 4.75 -11.89 -8.54
CA GLN A 280 4.50 -12.06 -9.98
C GLN A 280 5.30 -11.05 -10.81
N ILE A 281 5.35 -9.78 -10.38
CA ILE A 281 6.20 -8.75 -11.00
C ILE A 281 7.67 -9.18 -10.95
N ALA A 282 8.19 -9.61 -9.79
CA ALA A 282 9.58 -10.04 -9.67
C ALA A 282 9.92 -11.21 -10.60
N THR A 283 9.00 -12.19 -10.71
CA THR A 283 9.16 -13.33 -11.63
C THR A 283 9.15 -12.86 -13.10
N GLY A 284 8.19 -12.02 -13.48
CA GLY A 284 8.10 -11.47 -14.83
C GLY A 284 9.30 -10.59 -15.20
N ASN A 285 9.86 -9.89 -14.22
CA ASN A 285 11.03 -9.04 -14.41
C ASN A 285 12.31 -9.87 -14.57
N SER A 286 12.41 -11.02 -13.90
CA SER A 286 13.48 -12.00 -14.14
C SER A 286 13.42 -12.60 -15.55
N ASP A 287 12.22 -12.90 -16.06
CA ASP A 287 12.04 -13.35 -17.46
C ASP A 287 12.43 -12.24 -18.45
N LEU A 288 12.01 -11.00 -18.18
CA LEU A 288 12.37 -9.85 -19.02
C LEU A 288 13.88 -9.59 -19.01
N SER A 289 14.55 -9.74 -17.87
CA SER A 289 16.01 -9.67 -17.76
C SER A 289 16.68 -10.71 -18.68
N GLN A 290 16.30 -11.98 -18.57
CA GLN A 290 16.86 -13.06 -19.39
C GLN A 290 16.64 -12.83 -20.89
N ARG A 291 15.45 -12.36 -21.28
CA ARG A 291 15.15 -12.03 -22.68
C ARG A 291 15.95 -10.82 -23.17
N THR A 292 16.19 -9.83 -22.31
CA THR A 292 17.01 -8.65 -22.63
C THR A 292 18.47 -9.03 -22.84
N GLU A 293 19.02 -9.91 -21.98
CA GLU A 293 20.36 -10.47 -22.15
C GLU A 293 20.49 -11.28 -23.45
N GLN A 294 19.51 -12.14 -23.74
CA GLN A 294 19.50 -12.91 -24.98
C GLN A 294 19.39 -12.00 -26.21
N GLN A 295 18.58 -10.94 -26.15
CA GLN A 295 18.49 -9.95 -27.22
C GLN A 295 19.81 -9.21 -27.42
N ALA A 296 20.50 -8.83 -26.34
CA ALA A 296 21.82 -8.22 -26.43
C ALA A 296 22.83 -9.15 -27.14
N ALA A 297 22.84 -10.44 -26.80
CA ALA A 297 23.69 -11.43 -27.47
C ALA A 297 23.35 -11.57 -28.97
N SER A 298 22.07 -11.60 -29.33
CA SER A 298 21.63 -11.64 -30.74
C SER A 298 22.00 -10.36 -31.50
N LEU A 299 21.94 -9.19 -30.86
CA LEU A 299 22.36 -7.92 -31.45
C LEU A 299 23.88 -7.91 -31.70
N GLN A 300 24.68 -8.44 -30.79
CA GLN A 300 26.14 -8.59 -30.98
C GLN A 300 26.47 -9.49 -32.19
N GLU A 301 25.80 -10.65 -32.32
CA GLU A 301 25.99 -11.54 -33.48
C GLU A 301 25.53 -10.88 -34.79
N THR A 302 24.43 -10.12 -34.73
CA THR A 302 23.94 -9.36 -35.88
C THR A 302 24.94 -8.27 -36.27
N ALA A 303 25.50 -7.53 -35.32
CA ALA A 303 26.50 -6.50 -35.57
C ALA A 303 27.77 -7.10 -36.22
N ALA A 304 28.28 -8.21 -35.68
CA ALA A 304 29.43 -8.91 -36.27
C ALA A 304 29.14 -9.41 -37.70
N SER A 305 27.93 -9.94 -37.94
CA SER A 305 27.50 -10.35 -39.28
C SER A 305 27.41 -9.17 -40.24
N MET A 306 26.96 -8.02 -39.76
CA MET A 306 26.88 -6.77 -40.54
C MET A 306 28.26 -6.23 -40.91
N GLU A 307 29.25 -6.30 -40.01
CA GLU A 307 30.64 -5.96 -40.31
C GLU A 307 31.21 -6.87 -41.41
N GLN A 308 30.98 -8.19 -41.30
CA GLN A 308 31.43 -9.15 -42.30
C GLN A 308 30.74 -8.93 -43.66
N LEU A 309 29.44 -8.65 -43.66
CA LEU A 309 28.68 -8.32 -44.88
C LEU A 309 29.20 -7.03 -45.52
N THR A 310 29.45 -5.99 -44.72
CA THR A 310 30.02 -4.72 -45.19
C THR A 310 31.38 -4.95 -45.87
N ALA A 311 32.26 -5.73 -45.24
CA ALA A 311 33.56 -6.08 -45.80
C ALA A 311 33.43 -6.84 -47.14
N THR A 312 32.50 -7.80 -47.20
CA THR A 312 32.28 -8.62 -48.41
C THR A 312 31.71 -7.79 -49.56
N VAL A 313 30.73 -6.91 -49.28
CA VAL A 313 30.14 -6.02 -50.29
C VAL A 313 31.18 -5.03 -50.82
N LYS A 314 32.01 -4.46 -49.94
CA LYS A 314 33.12 -3.59 -50.34
C LYS A 314 34.12 -4.33 -51.24
N GLN A 315 34.50 -5.55 -50.86
CA GLN A 315 35.37 -6.40 -51.67
C GLN A 315 34.75 -6.73 -53.03
N ASN A 316 33.43 -6.97 -53.10
CA ASN A 316 32.73 -7.20 -54.37
C ASN A 316 32.75 -5.96 -55.27
N ALA A 317 32.54 -4.76 -54.72
CA ALA A 317 32.64 -3.51 -55.47
C ALA A 317 34.06 -3.30 -56.04
N ASP A 318 35.09 -3.58 -55.24
CA ASP A 318 36.48 -3.48 -55.68
C ASP A 318 36.82 -4.54 -56.75
N ASN A 319 36.38 -5.78 -56.58
CA ASN A 319 36.53 -6.84 -57.57
C ASN A 319 35.84 -6.49 -58.89
N ALA A 320 34.63 -5.93 -58.84
CA ALA A 320 33.90 -5.50 -60.03
C ALA A 320 34.65 -4.37 -60.77
N ARG A 321 35.20 -3.39 -60.04
CA ARG A 321 36.05 -2.34 -60.62
C ARG A 321 37.32 -2.92 -61.25
N GLN A 322 37.99 -3.86 -60.59
CA GLN A 322 39.17 -4.51 -61.14
C GLN A 322 38.85 -5.33 -62.40
N ALA A 323 37.76 -6.09 -62.38
CA ALA A 323 37.28 -6.87 -63.52
C ALA A 323 36.90 -5.98 -64.70
N SER A 324 36.26 -4.83 -64.46
CA SER A 324 35.97 -3.82 -65.47
C SER A 324 37.26 -3.29 -66.12
N GLY A 325 38.30 -2.99 -65.34
CA GLY A 325 39.61 -2.59 -65.86
C GLY A 325 40.29 -3.67 -66.70
N LEU A 326 40.19 -4.95 -66.29
CA LEU A 326 40.69 -6.08 -67.08
C LEU A 326 39.92 -6.26 -68.39
N ALA A 327 38.59 -6.09 -68.36
CA ALA A 327 37.75 -6.14 -69.55
C ALA A 327 38.10 -5.00 -70.52
N HIS A 328 38.34 -3.78 -70.03
CA HIS A 328 38.82 -2.67 -70.87
C HIS A 328 40.14 -3.02 -71.58
N ASN A 329 41.13 -3.52 -70.83
CA ASN A 329 42.41 -3.94 -71.41
C ASN A 329 42.25 -5.06 -72.46
N ALA A 330 41.36 -6.02 -72.21
CA ALA A 330 41.05 -7.09 -73.16
C ALA A 330 40.38 -6.53 -74.43
N SER A 331 39.50 -5.54 -74.31
CA SER A 331 38.91 -4.82 -75.44
C SER A 331 39.99 -4.12 -76.27
N ASP A 332 40.94 -3.43 -75.64
CA ASP A 332 42.04 -2.75 -76.35
C ASP A 332 42.94 -3.75 -77.10
N ILE A 333 43.19 -4.92 -76.52
CA ILE A 333 43.93 -6.01 -77.18
C ILE A 333 43.14 -6.54 -78.38
N ALA A 334 41.85 -6.80 -78.22
CA ALA A 334 40.98 -7.29 -79.29
C ALA A 334 40.85 -6.28 -80.44
N THR A 335 40.74 -4.98 -80.15
CA THR A 335 40.75 -3.89 -81.15
C THR A 335 42.06 -3.89 -81.95
N ARG A 336 43.21 -3.92 -81.28
CA ARG A 336 44.51 -4.02 -81.97
C ARG A 336 44.64 -5.31 -82.78
N GLY A 337 44.10 -6.43 -82.29
CA GLY A 337 44.05 -7.69 -83.00
C GLY A 337 43.23 -7.59 -84.29
N ASN A 338 42.06 -6.94 -84.23
CA ASN A 338 41.21 -6.67 -85.37
C ASN A 338 41.92 -5.80 -86.43
N ASP A 339 42.67 -4.77 -86.01
CA ASP A 339 43.47 -3.93 -86.91
C ASP A 339 44.60 -4.70 -87.61
N VAL A 340 45.24 -5.64 -86.92
CA VAL A 340 46.24 -6.54 -87.52
C VAL A 340 45.58 -7.43 -88.58
N VAL A 341 44.46 -8.07 -88.23
CA VAL A 341 43.71 -8.94 -89.15
C VAL A 341 43.25 -8.17 -90.39
N SER A 342 42.73 -6.94 -90.22
CA SER A 342 42.31 -6.09 -91.34
C SER A 342 43.47 -5.77 -92.30
N ARG A 343 44.67 -5.50 -91.77
CA ARG A 343 45.87 -5.30 -92.60
C ARG A 343 46.29 -6.57 -93.34
N VAL A 344 46.16 -7.75 -92.73
CA VAL A 344 46.45 -9.03 -93.39
C VAL A 344 45.48 -9.27 -94.55
N ILE A 345 44.18 -9.00 -94.38
CA ILE A 345 43.18 -9.10 -95.46
C ILE A 345 43.57 -8.17 -96.63
N GLY A 346 43.94 -6.92 -96.34
CA GLY A 346 44.42 -5.98 -97.36
C GLY A 346 45.62 -6.52 -98.13
N THR A 347 46.62 -7.07 -97.41
CA THR A 347 47.82 -7.66 -98.03
C THR A 347 47.47 -8.89 -98.88
N MET A 348 46.56 -9.75 -98.43
CA MET A 348 46.10 -10.90 -99.22
C MET A 348 45.39 -10.47 -100.50
N SER A 349 44.61 -9.38 -100.43
CA SER A 349 43.96 -8.81 -101.60
C SER A 349 44.98 -8.28 -102.62
N GLU A 350 46.03 -7.58 -102.16
CA GLU A 350 47.13 -7.11 -103.01
C GLU A 350 47.91 -8.28 -103.66
N ILE A 351 48.21 -9.34 -102.89
CA ILE A 351 48.86 -10.55 -103.41
C ILE A 351 47.99 -11.23 -104.47
N ASN A 352 46.68 -11.30 -104.24
CA ASN A 352 45.73 -11.89 -105.19
C ASN A 352 45.71 -11.09 -106.51
N GLU A 353 45.64 -9.76 -106.44
CA GLU A 353 45.71 -8.89 -107.61
C GLU A 353 47.04 -9.04 -108.37
N SER A 354 48.16 -9.07 -107.64
CA SER A 354 49.50 -9.28 -108.23
C SER A 354 49.61 -10.65 -108.92
N SER A 355 49.02 -11.69 -108.33
CA SER A 355 49.04 -13.05 -108.88
C SER A 355 48.21 -13.15 -110.17
N HIS A 356 47.06 -12.47 -110.24
CA HIS A 356 46.28 -12.34 -111.47
C HIS A 356 47.07 -11.64 -112.58
N LYS A 357 47.73 -10.51 -112.29
CA LYS A 357 48.58 -9.81 -113.27
C LYS A 357 49.70 -10.71 -113.80
N ILE A 358 50.32 -11.51 -112.94
CA ILE A 358 51.35 -12.49 -113.37
C ILE A 358 50.72 -13.55 -114.27
N SER A 359 49.55 -14.10 -113.91
CA SER A 359 48.83 -15.09 -114.73
C SER A 359 48.54 -14.57 -116.14
N ASP A 360 48.12 -13.31 -116.26
CA ASP A 360 47.86 -12.65 -117.55
C ASP A 360 49.15 -12.52 -118.38
N ILE A 361 50.26 -12.09 -117.76
CA ILE A 361 51.57 -11.98 -118.41
C ILE A 361 52.04 -13.35 -118.92
N ILE A 362 51.90 -14.40 -118.11
CA ILE A 362 52.27 -15.77 -118.51
C ILE A 362 51.37 -16.27 -119.66
N GLY A 363 50.09 -15.90 -119.67
CA GLY A 363 49.20 -16.14 -120.80
C GLY A 363 49.69 -15.49 -122.10
N VAL A 364 50.21 -14.26 -122.04
CA VAL A 364 50.84 -13.61 -123.19
C VAL A 364 52.11 -14.34 -123.63
N ILE A 365 52.97 -14.78 -122.69
CA ILE A 365 54.19 -15.54 -123.00
C ILE A 365 53.85 -16.89 -123.67
N GLU A 366 52.84 -17.61 -123.18
CA GLU A 366 52.33 -18.84 -123.81
C GLU A 366 51.87 -18.55 -125.26
N GLY A 367 51.16 -17.43 -125.47
CA GLY A 367 50.77 -16.95 -126.79
C GLY A 367 51.95 -16.65 -127.72
N ILE A 368 53.00 -15.97 -127.22
CA ILE A 368 54.24 -15.70 -127.97
C ILE A 368 54.96 -17.00 -128.33
N ALA A 369 55.06 -17.94 -127.39
CA ALA A 369 55.67 -19.25 -127.64
C ALA A 369 54.90 -20.04 -128.70
N PHE A 370 53.57 -20.01 -128.68
CA PHE A 370 52.73 -20.60 -129.72
C PHE A 370 52.96 -19.95 -131.09
N GLN A 371 52.93 -18.62 -131.17
CA GLN A 371 53.21 -17.87 -132.41
C GLN A 371 54.61 -18.19 -132.96
N THR A 372 55.62 -18.27 -132.09
CA THR A 372 57.01 -18.62 -132.44
C THR A 372 57.11 -20.04 -132.97
N ASN A 373 56.38 -20.99 -132.37
CA ASN A 373 56.31 -22.38 -132.83
C ASN A 373 55.68 -22.49 -134.23
N ILE A 374 54.64 -21.69 -134.54
CA ILE A 374 54.04 -21.62 -135.88
C ILE A 374 54.99 -20.96 -136.90
N LEU A 375 55.64 -19.86 -136.53
CA LEU A 375 56.65 -19.19 -137.37
C LEU A 375 57.82 -20.13 -137.70
N ALA A 376 58.33 -20.85 -136.70
CA ALA A 376 59.40 -21.81 -136.87
C ALA A 376 58.99 -23.01 -137.74
N LEU A 377 57.74 -23.50 -137.59
CA LEU A 377 57.19 -24.51 -138.49
C LEU A 377 57.12 -24.01 -139.94
N ASN A 378 56.59 -22.80 -140.16
CA ASN A 378 56.52 -22.20 -141.49
C ASN A 378 57.92 -22.03 -142.11
N ALA A 379 58.90 -21.58 -141.31
CA ALA A 379 60.29 -21.46 -141.73
C ALA A 379 60.93 -22.82 -142.06
N ALA A 380 60.65 -23.87 -141.27
CA ALA A 380 61.14 -25.22 -141.54
C ALA A 380 60.55 -25.79 -142.85
N VAL A 381 59.27 -25.50 -143.13
CA VAL A 381 58.60 -25.88 -144.38
C VAL A 381 59.23 -25.17 -145.58
N GLU A 382 59.45 -23.85 -145.49
CA GLU A 382 60.07 -23.08 -146.58
C GLU A 382 61.55 -23.48 -146.80
N ALA A 383 62.26 -23.79 -145.71
CA ALA A 383 63.62 -24.33 -145.78
C ALA A 383 63.68 -25.71 -146.46
N ALA A 384 62.70 -26.59 -146.21
CA ALA A 384 62.56 -27.87 -146.91
C ALA A 384 62.24 -27.68 -148.40
N ARG A 385 61.47 -26.62 -148.74
CA ARG A 385 61.13 -26.26 -150.11
C ARG A 385 62.33 -25.77 -150.93
N ALA A 386 63.33 -25.16 -150.28
CA ALA A 386 64.57 -24.70 -150.88
C ALA A 386 65.63 -25.80 -151.12
N GLY A 387 65.36 -27.06 -150.77
CA GLY A 387 66.26 -28.20 -151.01
C GLY A 387 67.58 -28.11 -150.24
N GLU A 388 68.70 -28.49 -150.88
CA GLU A 388 70.04 -28.52 -150.23
C GLU A 388 70.52 -27.13 -149.74
N GLN A 389 70.06 -26.04 -150.36
CA GLN A 389 70.43 -24.67 -149.96
C GLN A 389 69.72 -24.21 -148.67
N GLY A 390 68.59 -24.84 -148.31
CA GLY A 390 67.81 -24.51 -147.11
C GLY A 390 68.20 -25.32 -145.87
N ARG A 391 69.14 -26.26 -145.99
CA ARG A 391 69.43 -27.27 -144.97
C ARG A 391 69.89 -26.68 -143.62
N GLY A 392 70.71 -25.62 -143.65
CA GLY A 392 71.12 -24.88 -142.44
C GLY A 392 69.97 -24.12 -141.78
N PHE A 393 69.08 -23.51 -142.58
CA PHE A 393 67.88 -22.83 -142.09
C PHE A 393 66.87 -23.81 -141.47
N ALA A 394 66.74 -25.02 -142.02
CA ALA A 394 65.86 -26.06 -141.49
C ALA A 394 66.28 -26.51 -140.07
N VAL A 395 67.59 -26.61 -139.81
CA VAL A 395 68.12 -26.96 -138.47
C VAL A 395 67.83 -25.84 -137.47
N VAL A 396 68.10 -24.58 -137.84
CA VAL A 396 67.79 -23.42 -136.97
C VAL A 396 66.28 -23.33 -136.71
N ALA A 397 65.45 -23.53 -137.72
CA ALA A 397 63.99 -23.55 -137.56
C ALA A 397 63.52 -24.69 -136.63
N GLY A 398 64.15 -25.87 -136.71
CA GLY A 398 63.91 -26.97 -135.78
C GLY A 398 64.29 -26.64 -134.33
N GLU A 399 65.44 -26.00 -134.12
CA GLU A 399 65.90 -25.59 -132.79
C GLU A 399 65.02 -24.48 -132.19
N VAL A 400 64.64 -23.48 -132.99
CA VAL A 400 63.70 -22.41 -132.58
C VAL A 400 62.34 -23.01 -132.23
N ARG A 401 61.87 -24.02 -132.99
CA ARG A 401 60.62 -24.72 -132.69
C ARG A 401 60.70 -25.49 -131.37
N SER A 402 61.79 -26.22 -131.15
CA SER A 402 62.04 -26.94 -129.89
C SER A 402 62.07 -25.99 -128.69
N LEU A 403 62.75 -24.84 -128.82
CA LEU A 403 62.79 -23.80 -127.79
C LEU A 403 61.42 -23.20 -127.52
N ALA A 404 60.63 -22.96 -128.57
CA ALA A 404 59.26 -22.46 -128.44
C ALA A 404 58.34 -23.45 -127.72
N GLN A 405 58.44 -24.76 -128.04
CA GLN A 405 57.72 -25.81 -127.32
C GLN A 405 58.12 -25.90 -125.85
N ARG A 406 59.43 -25.85 -125.55
CA ARG A 406 59.93 -25.82 -124.16
C ARG A 406 59.45 -24.59 -123.40
N SER A 407 59.42 -23.43 -124.05
CA SER A 407 58.92 -22.18 -123.46
C SER A 407 57.42 -22.24 -123.18
N ALA A 408 56.63 -22.85 -124.07
CA ALA A 408 55.20 -23.07 -123.86
C ALA A 408 54.92 -24.03 -122.70
N THR A 409 55.67 -25.14 -122.59
CA THR A 409 55.56 -26.06 -121.45
C THR A 409 55.91 -25.37 -120.13
N ALA A 410 57.02 -24.63 -120.08
CA ALA A 410 57.41 -23.88 -118.88
C ALA A 410 56.38 -22.80 -118.51
N ALA A 411 55.84 -22.08 -119.49
CA ALA A 411 54.77 -21.10 -119.26
C ALA A 411 53.51 -21.77 -118.67
N LYS A 412 53.14 -22.96 -119.16
CA LYS A 412 52.00 -23.73 -118.64
C LYS A 412 52.21 -24.21 -117.20
N GLU A 413 53.42 -24.68 -116.87
CA GLU A 413 53.80 -25.05 -115.50
C GLU A 413 53.76 -23.85 -114.54
N ILE A 414 54.30 -22.69 -114.96
CA ILE A 414 54.22 -21.45 -114.16
C ILE A 414 52.76 -21.03 -113.96
N LYS A 415 51.95 -21.07 -115.02
CA LYS A 415 50.52 -20.73 -114.95
C LYS A 415 49.77 -21.61 -113.95
N GLN A 416 50.07 -22.90 -113.92
CA GLN A 416 49.52 -23.82 -112.93
C GLN A 416 49.96 -23.44 -111.50
N LEU A 417 51.24 -23.19 -111.26
CA LEU A 417 51.75 -22.78 -109.94
C LEU A 417 51.14 -21.45 -109.45
N ILE A 418 50.89 -20.50 -110.36
CA ILE A 418 50.20 -19.25 -110.05
C ILE A 418 48.73 -19.51 -109.73
N GLY A 419 48.06 -20.40 -110.47
CA GLY A 419 46.70 -20.85 -110.15
C GLY A 419 46.58 -21.44 -108.75
N ASP A 420 47.47 -22.37 -108.40
CA ASP A 420 47.54 -22.97 -107.07
C ASP A 420 47.81 -21.92 -105.97
N SER A 421 48.62 -20.90 -106.29
CA SER A 421 48.93 -19.80 -105.36
C SER A 421 47.73 -18.89 -105.13
N VAL A 422 46.96 -18.55 -106.19
CA VAL A 422 45.71 -17.79 -106.10
C VAL A 422 44.70 -18.53 -105.22
N GLU A 423 44.53 -19.84 -105.43
CA GLU A 423 43.62 -20.66 -104.60
C GLU A 423 44.03 -20.65 -103.12
N ARG A 424 45.33 -20.80 -102.82
CA ARG A 424 45.85 -20.74 -101.45
C ARG A 424 45.66 -19.36 -100.81
N VAL A 425 45.87 -18.28 -101.55
CA VAL A 425 45.65 -16.91 -101.07
C VAL A 425 44.16 -16.66 -100.81
N HIS A 426 43.28 -17.16 -101.69
CA HIS A 426 41.84 -17.08 -101.49
C HIS A 426 41.39 -17.79 -100.20
N ASN A 427 41.80 -19.06 -100.02
CA ASN A 427 41.51 -19.82 -98.80
C ASN A 427 42.09 -19.14 -97.54
N GLY A 428 43.30 -18.58 -97.64
CA GLY A 428 43.91 -17.79 -96.57
C GLY A 428 43.11 -16.54 -96.23
N SER A 429 42.60 -15.83 -97.25
CA SER A 429 41.76 -14.64 -97.07
C SER A 429 40.43 -14.97 -96.39
N GLU A 430 39.80 -16.10 -96.72
CA GLU A 430 38.57 -16.54 -96.05
C GLU A 430 38.82 -16.84 -94.57
N LEU A 431 39.86 -17.61 -94.24
CA LEU A 431 40.22 -17.94 -92.85
C LEU A 431 40.53 -16.69 -92.02
N VAL A 432 41.26 -15.73 -92.59
CA VAL A 432 41.58 -14.47 -91.92
C VAL A 432 40.33 -13.60 -91.76
N GLY A 433 39.43 -13.59 -92.75
CA GLY A 433 38.13 -12.94 -92.63
C GLY A 433 37.28 -13.50 -91.48
N GLN A 434 37.25 -14.83 -91.34
CA GLN A 434 36.56 -15.50 -90.24
C GLN A 434 37.20 -15.19 -88.88
N ALA A 435 38.53 -15.12 -88.81
CA ALA A 435 39.24 -14.66 -87.61
C ALA A 435 38.87 -13.21 -87.24
N GLY A 436 38.70 -12.33 -88.24
CA GLY A 436 38.23 -10.95 -88.05
C GLY A 436 36.81 -10.88 -87.47
N SER A 437 35.88 -11.65 -88.02
CA SER A 437 34.52 -11.78 -87.47
C SER A 437 34.54 -12.23 -86.00
N THR A 438 35.36 -13.23 -85.69
CA THR A 438 35.50 -13.77 -84.32
C THR A 438 36.05 -12.71 -83.35
N MET A 439 37.00 -11.86 -83.79
CA MET A 439 37.47 -10.73 -82.99
C MET A 439 36.37 -9.69 -82.73
N GLY A 440 35.49 -9.45 -83.71
CA GLY A 440 34.31 -8.61 -83.54
C GLY A 440 33.33 -9.16 -82.49
N GLU A 441 33.09 -10.47 -82.48
CA GLU A 441 32.27 -11.13 -81.46
C GLU A 441 32.90 -11.05 -80.06
N ILE A 442 34.23 -11.23 -79.95
CA ILE A 442 34.96 -11.05 -78.69
C ILE A 442 34.79 -9.62 -78.16
N LEU A 443 34.92 -8.60 -79.01
CA LEU A 443 34.70 -7.20 -78.63
C LEU A 443 33.29 -6.97 -78.06
N GLN A 444 32.26 -7.55 -78.68
CA GLN A 444 30.89 -7.45 -78.16
C GLN A 444 30.73 -8.15 -76.81
N ALA A 445 31.31 -9.35 -76.65
CA ALA A 445 31.24 -10.11 -75.40
C ALA A 445 31.96 -9.38 -74.26
N VAL A 446 33.14 -8.82 -74.51
CA VAL A 446 33.92 -8.07 -73.52
C VAL A 446 33.20 -6.79 -73.11
N ARG A 447 32.58 -6.05 -74.05
CA ARG A 447 31.73 -4.88 -73.71
C ARG A 447 30.60 -5.26 -72.77
N ARG A 448 29.91 -6.37 -73.03
CA ARG A 448 28.84 -6.87 -72.15
C ARG A 448 29.36 -7.23 -70.76
N VAL A 449 30.57 -7.78 -70.65
CA VAL A 449 31.22 -8.01 -69.34
C VAL A 449 31.47 -6.69 -68.62
N THR A 450 32.00 -5.67 -69.30
CA THR A 450 32.20 -4.33 -68.72
C THR A 450 30.91 -3.73 -68.19
N ASP A 451 29.82 -3.83 -68.95
CA ASP A 451 28.50 -3.32 -68.54
C ASP A 451 28.00 -4.03 -67.27
N ILE A 452 28.06 -5.37 -67.23
CA ILE A 452 27.67 -6.17 -66.06
C ILE A 452 28.52 -5.81 -64.84
N MET A 453 29.83 -5.61 -65.01
CA MET A 453 30.69 -5.20 -63.90
C MET A 453 30.33 -3.79 -63.38
N GLY A 454 29.90 -2.89 -64.27
CA GLY A 454 29.36 -1.58 -63.89
C GLY A 454 28.09 -1.69 -63.05
N GLU A 455 27.15 -2.55 -63.46
CA GLU A 455 25.92 -2.81 -62.71
C GLU A 455 26.21 -3.44 -61.33
N ILE A 456 27.14 -4.40 -61.24
CA ILE A 456 27.54 -5.02 -59.97
C ILE A 456 28.19 -3.99 -59.03
N ALA A 457 29.05 -3.11 -59.55
CA ALA A 457 29.67 -2.07 -58.74
C ALA A 457 28.61 -1.10 -58.18
N ALA A 458 27.67 -0.65 -59.02
CA ALA A 458 26.57 0.23 -58.59
C ALA A 458 25.66 -0.45 -57.54
N ALA A 459 25.27 -1.70 -57.77
CA ALA A 459 24.45 -2.47 -56.83
C ALA A 459 25.19 -2.72 -55.50
N SER A 460 26.50 -2.94 -55.54
CA SER A 460 27.31 -3.12 -54.32
C SER A 460 27.43 -1.82 -53.53
N GLU A 461 27.55 -0.67 -54.18
CA GLU A 461 27.54 0.66 -53.53
C GLU A 461 26.20 0.90 -52.82
N GLU A 462 25.08 0.59 -53.48
CA GLU A 462 23.73 0.68 -52.89
C GLU A 462 23.55 -0.27 -51.70
N GLN A 463 24.00 -1.51 -51.82
CA GLN A 463 24.02 -2.47 -50.72
C GLN A 463 24.83 -1.96 -49.53
N SER A 464 26.00 -1.36 -49.75
CA SER A 464 26.84 -0.79 -48.69
C SER A 464 26.11 0.33 -47.94
N SER A 465 25.39 1.18 -48.67
CA SER A 465 24.54 2.23 -48.08
C SER A 465 23.40 1.64 -47.25
N GLY A 466 22.69 0.64 -47.80
CA GLY A 466 21.61 -0.06 -47.09
C GLY A 466 22.08 -0.77 -45.82
N ILE A 467 23.23 -1.45 -45.88
CA ILE A 467 23.87 -2.11 -44.73
C ILE A 467 24.25 -1.08 -43.67
N SER A 468 24.78 0.09 -44.07
CA SER A 468 25.09 1.18 -43.12
C SER A 468 23.84 1.70 -42.40
N GLN A 469 22.70 1.78 -43.10
CA GLN A 469 21.43 2.16 -42.47
C GLN A 469 20.95 1.10 -41.47
N VAL A 470 21.04 -0.19 -41.82
CA VAL A 470 20.70 -1.28 -40.89
C VAL A 470 21.65 -1.28 -39.70
N GLY A 471 22.94 -0.99 -39.89
CA GLY A 471 23.91 -0.86 -38.79
C GLY A 471 23.53 0.23 -37.78
N ARG A 472 23.04 1.39 -38.26
CA ARG A 472 22.48 2.43 -37.38
C ARG A 472 21.25 1.95 -36.62
N ALA A 473 20.36 1.20 -37.27
CA ALA A 473 19.18 0.64 -36.61
C ALA A 473 19.55 -0.39 -35.52
N VAL A 474 20.56 -1.24 -35.77
CA VAL A 474 21.09 -2.19 -34.78
C VAL A 474 21.70 -1.45 -33.59
N THR A 475 22.42 -0.35 -33.83
CA THR A 475 22.97 0.50 -32.75
C THR A 475 21.85 1.10 -31.89
N GLN A 476 20.77 1.59 -32.51
CA GLN A 476 19.61 2.11 -31.78
C GLN A 476 18.90 1.02 -30.98
N MET A 477 18.80 -0.20 -31.53
CA MET A 477 18.25 -1.35 -30.81
C MET A 477 19.11 -1.70 -29.60
N ASP A 478 20.44 -1.64 -29.71
CA ASP A 478 21.34 -1.88 -28.59
C ASP A 478 21.15 -0.84 -27.47
N GLU A 479 21.02 0.45 -27.80
CA GLU A 479 20.73 1.49 -26.82
C GLU A 479 19.41 1.25 -26.06
N VAL A 480 18.35 0.86 -26.77
CA VAL A 480 17.06 0.50 -26.16
C VAL A 480 17.19 -0.78 -25.33
N THR A 481 17.96 -1.76 -25.77
CA THR A 481 18.22 -2.98 -25.00
C THR A 481 18.97 -2.68 -23.69
N GLN A 482 19.95 -1.79 -23.71
CA GLN A 482 20.64 -1.32 -22.49
C GLN A 482 19.69 -0.55 -21.57
N GLN A 483 18.83 0.31 -22.13
CA GLN A 483 17.82 1.02 -21.35
C GLN A 483 16.81 0.05 -20.71
N ASN A 484 16.39 -0.98 -21.44
CA ASN A 484 15.52 -2.04 -20.90
C ASN A 484 16.20 -2.78 -19.75
N ALA A 485 17.50 -3.08 -19.84
CA ALA A 485 18.24 -3.70 -18.75
C ALA A 485 18.22 -2.82 -17.49
N ALA A 486 18.46 -1.50 -17.63
CA ALA A 486 18.38 -0.56 -16.52
C ALA A 486 16.96 -0.47 -15.92
N LEU A 487 15.92 -0.41 -16.76
CA LEU A 487 14.52 -0.39 -16.32
C LEU A 487 14.14 -1.69 -15.60
N VAL A 488 14.67 -2.83 -16.04
CA VAL A 488 14.48 -4.11 -15.36
C VAL A 488 15.14 -4.07 -13.98
N GLU A 489 16.36 -3.57 -13.83
CA GLU A 489 16.98 -3.43 -12.50
C GLU A 489 16.15 -2.51 -11.59
N GLU A 490 15.68 -1.37 -12.10
CA GLU A 490 14.84 -0.43 -11.36
C GLU A 490 13.51 -1.06 -10.94
N ALA A 491 12.84 -1.77 -11.85
CA ALA A 491 11.60 -2.48 -11.57
C ALA A 491 11.79 -3.61 -10.55
N ALA A 492 12.94 -4.30 -10.56
CA ALA A 492 13.27 -5.34 -9.59
C ALA A 492 13.42 -4.72 -8.19
N ALA A 493 14.12 -3.59 -8.08
CA ALA A 493 14.28 -2.85 -6.84
C ALA A 493 12.91 -2.32 -6.33
N GLY A 494 12.08 -1.79 -7.23
CA GLY A 494 10.73 -1.33 -6.91
C GLY A 494 9.83 -2.46 -6.40
N ALA A 495 9.85 -3.62 -7.05
CA ALA A 495 9.14 -4.82 -6.59
C ALA A 495 9.66 -5.27 -5.20
N ALA A 496 10.97 -5.36 -5.00
CA ALA A 496 11.52 -5.74 -3.69
C ALA A 496 11.07 -4.78 -2.57
N SER A 497 11.04 -3.47 -2.83
CA SER A 497 10.55 -2.46 -1.88
C SER A 497 9.05 -2.62 -1.58
N LEU A 498 8.21 -2.88 -2.59
CA LEU A 498 6.78 -3.15 -2.38
C LEU A 498 6.55 -4.42 -1.56
N GLN A 499 7.38 -5.45 -1.76
CA GLN A 499 7.30 -6.69 -1.00
C GLN A 499 7.65 -6.47 0.48
N ASP A 500 8.70 -5.70 0.77
CA ASP A 500 9.05 -5.31 2.15
C ASP A 500 7.93 -4.47 2.80
N GLN A 501 7.35 -3.52 2.06
CA GLN A 501 6.22 -2.71 2.56
C GLN A 501 4.98 -3.56 2.84
N ALA A 502 4.65 -4.51 1.96
CA ALA A 502 3.53 -5.43 2.18
C ALA A 502 3.77 -6.34 3.39
N ALA A 503 5.00 -6.84 3.58
CA ALA A 503 5.39 -7.63 4.75
C ALA A 503 5.27 -6.81 6.04
N ARG A 504 5.80 -5.59 6.08
CA ARG A 504 5.67 -4.69 7.24
C ARG A 504 4.22 -4.35 7.56
N LEU A 505 3.39 -4.12 6.54
CA LEU A 505 1.96 -3.88 6.71
C LEU A 505 1.28 -5.12 7.32
N HIS A 506 1.59 -6.31 6.79
CA HIS A 506 1.11 -7.58 7.32
C HIS A 506 1.49 -7.77 8.79
N ASP A 507 2.76 -7.55 9.14
CA ASP A 507 3.26 -7.66 10.52
C ASP A 507 2.57 -6.66 11.45
N THR A 508 2.40 -5.42 11.02
CA THR A 508 1.74 -4.36 11.79
C THR A 508 0.27 -4.71 12.07
N VAL A 509 -0.45 -5.24 11.08
CA VAL A 509 -1.85 -5.65 11.29
C VAL A 509 -1.99 -6.98 12.02
N SER A 510 -0.96 -7.84 11.99
CA SER A 510 -0.93 -9.12 12.71
C SER A 510 -0.94 -8.95 14.23
N ALA A 511 -0.52 -7.79 14.73
CA ALA A 511 -0.64 -7.41 16.14
C ALA A 511 -2.11 -7.35 16.60
N PHE A 512 -3.05 -7.12 15.67
CA PHE A 512 -4.48 -7.12 15.97
C PHE A 512 -5.06 -8.53 15.80
N ARG A 513 -5.62 -9.09 16.88
CA ARG A 513 -6.29 -10.38 16.88
C ARG A 513 -7.73 -10.20 16.44
N VAL A 514 -8.11 -10.85 15.36
CA VAL A 514 -9.44 -10.75 14.74
C VAL A 514 -10.11 -12.12 14.75
N GLU A 515 -11.44 -12.14 14.91
CA GLU A 515 -12.22 -13.36 14.96
C GLU A 515 -12.12 -14.10 13.61
N GLY A 516 -11.81 -15.40 13.65
CA GLY A 516 -11.39 -16.20 12.48
C GLY A 516 -9.95 -16.73 12.53
N GLN A 517 -9.20 -16.42 13.60
CA GLN A 517 -7.84 -16.92 13.83
C GLN A 517 -7.78 -18.25 14.62
N ALA A 518 -8.89 -18.72 15.21
CA ALA A 518 -8.90 -19.96 16.00
C ALA A 518 -9.16 -21.24 15.19
N ASP A 519 -9.81 -21.16 14.02
CA ASP A 519 -10.26 -22.35 13.27
C ASP A 519 -9.42 -22.72 12.04
N ARG A 520 -8.24 -22.09 11.85
CA ARG A 520 -7.36 -22.42 10.71
C ARG A 520 -5.94 -22.84 11.07
N VAL A 521 -5.65 -23.03 12.35
CA VAL A 521 -4.43 -23.75 12.77
C VAL A 521 -4.81 -25.20 13.09
N GLU A 522 -5.27 -25.94 12.08
CA GLU A 522 -4.99 -27.37 12.08
C GLU A 522 -3.54 -27.56 11.61
N PRO A 523 -2.67 -28.20 12.40
CA PRO A 523 -1.33 -28.52 11.95
C PRO A 523 -1.43 -29.63 10.89
N SER A 524 -1.40 -29.23 9.62
CA SER A 524 -1.10 -30.10 8.47
C SER A 524 0.37 -30.55 8.48
N ALA A 525 0.82 -31.10 9.61
CA ALA A 525 2.17 -31.61 9.83
C ALA A 525 2.18 -33.11 10.20
N ARG A 526 1.04 -33.82 10.07
CA ARG A 526 0.97 -35.28 10.29
C ARG A 526 0.69 -36.12 9.06
N VAL A 527 0.44 -35.54 7.89
CA VAL A 527 0.25 -36.32 6.64
C VAL A 527 1.57 -36.50 5.87
N ALA A 528 2.52 -35.57 5.97
CA ALA A 528 3.83 -35.70 5.30
C ALA A 528 4.76 -36.78 5.91
N ALA A 529 4.56 -37.17 7.18
CA ALA A 529 5.37 -38.19 7.83
C ALA A 529 4.94 -39.64 7.54
N ARG A 530 3.78 -39.86 6.90
CA ARG A 530 3.31 -41.22 6.54
C ARG A 530 3.52 -41.57 5.06
N ALA A 531 3.83 -40.59 4.21
CA ALA A 531 4.10 -40.79 2.78
C ALA A 531 5.56 -41.13 2.45
N LEU A 532 6.49 -41.05 3.43
CA LEU A 532 7.91 -41.37 3.25
C LEU A 532 8.32 -42.75 3.78
N GLN A 533 7.38 -43.57 4.27
CA GLN A 533 7.68 -44.93 4.78
C GLN A 533 7.21 -46.07 3.86
N SER A 534 6.60 -45.80 2.71
CA SER A 534 6.11 -46.84 1.79
C SER A 534 6.97 -47.07 0.54
N SER A 535 8.13 -46.42 0.40
CA SER A 535 9.01 -46.60 -0.77
C SER A 535 10.29 -47.43 -0.52
N THR A 536 10.43 -48.08 0.64
CA THR A 536 11.58 -48.97 0.91
C THR A 536 11.18 -50.45 0.84
N THR A 537 10.84 -50.93 -0.36
CA THR A 537 11.09 -52.33 -0.76
C THR A 537 10.84 -52.48 -2.25
N ARG A 538 11.91 -52.50 -3.04
CA ARG A 538 12.14 -53.37 -4.21
C ARG A 538 13.11 -52.72 -5.19
N ALA A 539 14.41 -52.91 -4.95
CA ALA A 539 15.42 -52.90 -6.00
C ALA A 539 16.67 -53.62 -5.49
N THR A 540 16.68 -54.94 -5.62
CA THR A 540 17.91 -55.74 -5.62
C THR A 540 18.16 -56.24 -7.04
N ALA A 541 19.44 -56.15 -7.43
CA ALA A 541 20.11 -56.80 -8.55
C ALA A 541 19.92 -56.16 -9.94
N SER A 542 20.94 -55.47 -10.44
CA SER A 542 22.05 -56.15 -11.13
C SER A 542 23.23 -55.21 -11.33
N ALA A 543 24.42 -55.79 -11.31
CA ALA A 543 25.72 -55.16 -11.27
C ALA A 543 26.35 -55.00 -12.67
N SER A 544 27.51 -54.31 -12.66
CA SER A 544 28.60 -54.37 -13.67
C SER A 544 28.39 -53.48 -14.91
N THR A 545 29.33 -52.66 -15.40
CA THR A 545 30.79 -52.58 -15.22
C THR A 545 31.28 -51.21 -15.72
N ALA A 546 32.42 -50.76 -15.21
CA ALA A 546 33.11 -49.52 -15.58
C ALA A 546 33.62 -49.47 -17.04
N THR A 547 33.70 -48.27 -17.64
CA THR A 547 34.94 -47.62 -18.11
C THR A 547 34.67 -46.36 -18.97
N ARG A 548 35.46 -45.31 -18.72
CA ARG A 548 35.85 -44.21 -19.64
C ARG A 548 37.40 -44.25 -19.68
N PRO A 549 38.14 -43.50 -20.52
CA PRO A 549 37.85 -42.80 -21.78
C PRO A 549 38.89 -43.09 -22.88
N THR A 550 38.68 -42.65 -24.14
CA THR A 550 39.78 -42.14 -25.00
C THR A 550 39.25 -41.26 -26.14
N ALA A 551 40.00 -40.20 -26.42
CA ALA A 551 39.88 -39.32 -27.58
C ALA A 551 40.64 -39.88 -28.80
N SER A 552 40.24 -39.48 -30.02
CA SER A 552 41.10 -38.95 -31.10
C SER A 552 40.52 -39.18 -32.52
N ALA A 553 40.30 -38.05 -33.21
CA ALA A 553 40.60 -37.71 -34.61
C ALA A 553 40.21 -38.62 -35.82
N SER A 554 39.74 -37.91 -36.86
CA SER A 554 40.19 -37.96 -38.27
C SER A 554 39.30 -38.64 -39.34
N ALA A 555 38.74 -37.75 -40.20
CA ALA A 555 38.71 -37.78 -41.67
C ALA A 555 37.77 -38.74 -42.46
N GLY A 556 37.12 -38.18 -43.49
CA GLY A 556 37.06 -38.80 -44.82
C GLY A 556 35.71 -39.02 -45.50
N THR A 557 35.21 -37.98 -46.19
CA THR A 557 34.77 -37.96 -47.62
C THR A 557 33.65 -38.86 -48.19
N ALA A 558 32.86 -38.21 -49.09
CA ALA A 558 32.04 -38.70 -50.24
C ALA A 558 30.50 -38.75 -50.00
N ALA A 559 29.66 -37.83 -50.49
CA ALA A 559 29.32 -37.37 -51.86
C ALA A 559 28.47 -38.36 -52.70
N LYS A 560 27.18 -38.02 -52.97
CA LYS A 560 26.46 -37.91 -54.30
C LYS A 560 24.91 -37.88 -54.12
N PRO A 561 24.05 -37.58 -55.15
CA PRO A 561 23.58 -36.24 -55.54
C PRO A 561 22.03 -36.04 -55.54
N ALA A 562 21.61 -34.84 -55.97
CA ALA A 562 20.25 -34.29 -56.16
C ALA A 562 19.29 -35.06 -57.10
N PRO A 563 18.01 -34.64 -57.16
CA PRO A 563 17.59 -33.90 -58.37
C PRO A 563 16.63 -32.70 -58.15
N LYS A 564 16.73 -31.72 -59.05
CA LYS A 564 15.71 -30.75 -59.53
C LYS A 564 15.51 -31.06 -61.04
N PRO A 565 14.46 -30.62 -61.79
CA PRO A 565 13.90 -29.26 -61.76
C PRO A 565 12.39 -29.11 -62.10
N ALA A 566 11.84 -27.90 -61.93
CA ALA A 566 10.76 -27.39 -62.79
C ALA A 566 10.72 -25.86 -62.72
N ALA A 567 10.97 -25.23 -63.88
CA ALA A 567 10.79 -23.82 -64.14
C ALA A 567 9.35 -23.56 -64.60
N ARG A 568 8.80 -22.38 -64.30
CA ARG A 568 7.64 -21.82 -64.99
C ARG A 568 7.92 -20.37 -65.35
N ASP A 569 7.79 -20.14 -66.65
CA ASP A 569 7.80 -18.85 -67.31
C ASP A 569 6.66 -17.96 -66.82
N HIS A 570 6.91 -16.65 -66.71
CA HIS A 570 5.86 -15.66 -66.92
C HIS A 570 6.40 -14.51 -67.76
N ALA A 571 5.80 -14.39 -68.95
CA ALA A 571 6.03 -13.38 -69.94
C ALA A 571 5.37 -12.04 -69.55
N ILE A 572 5.95 -11.00 -70.14
CA ILE A 572 5.58 -9.59 -70.13
C ILE A 572 4.20 -9.39 -70.76
N GLY A 573 3.36 -8.57 -70.12
CA GLY A 573 2.11 -8.05 -70.66
C GLY A 573 1.99 -6.56 -70.38
N ALA A 574 2.19 -5.74 -71.40
CA ALA A 574 1.88 -4.32 -71.41
C ALA A 574 0.38 -4.11 -71.65
N ASN A 575 -0.30 -3.23 -70.89
CA ASN A 575 -1.24 -2.28 -71.49
C ASN A 575 -1.66 -1.11 -70.57
N ALA A 576 -1.42 0.08 -71.12
CA ALA A 576 -2.15 1.35 -71.09
C ALA A 576 -3.30 1.66 -70.09
N ALA A 577 -3.15 2.85 -69.49
CA ALA A 577 -4.10 3.98 -69.42
C ALA A 577 -5.34 3.90 -68.51
N ARG A 578 -5.41 4.79 -67.49
CA ARG A 578 -6.18 6.05 -67.51
C ARG A 578 -6.18 6.76 -66.15
N ASP A 579 -6.33 8.08 -66.26
CA ASP A 579 -6.53 9.10 -65.23
C ASP A 579 -7.32 8.69 -63.99
N THR A 580 -6.95 9.26 -62.83
CA THR A 580 -7.81 10.20 -62.09
C THR A 580 -7.02 10.87 -60.98
N THR A 581 -7.02 12.19 -61.02
CA THR A 581 -6.75 13.10 -59.92
C THR A 581 -7.77 12.87 -58.80
N ASN A 582 -7.32 12.61 -57.56
CA ASN A 582 -8.01 13.18 -56.40
C ASN A 582 -7.12 13.24 -55.15
N THR A 583 -6.96 14.47 -54.69
CA THR A 583 -6.45 14.91 -53.40
C THR A 583 -7.47 14.67 -52.29
N ALA A 584 -7.09 14.03 -51.16
CA ALA A 584 -7.62 14.37 -49.83
C ALA A 584 -6.90 13.63 -48.68
N LYS A 585 -6.18 14.45 -47.91
CA LYS A 585 -5.76 14.39 -46.50
C LYS A 585 -6.16 13.19 -45.62
N SER A 586 -5.14 12.62 -44.98
CA SER A 586 -5.20 11.77 -43.77
C SER A 586 -5.45 12.63 -42.50
N PRO A 587 -6.16 12.14 -41.47
CA PRO A 587 -6.53 12.91 -40.27
C PRO A 587 -5.59 12.61 -39.09
N VAL A 588 -4.73 13.56 -38.70
CA VAL A 588 -4.00 13.49 -37.41
C VAL A 588 -3.94 14.83 -36.65
N ASP A 589 -4.41 15.95 -37.20
CA ASP A 589 -4.37 17.25 -36.50
C ASP A 589 -5.77 17.68 -36.03
N ALA A 590 -6.25 17.10 -34.92
CA ALA A 590 -7.49 17.57 -34.28
C ALA A 590 -7.59 17.23 -32.77
N ILE A 591 -6.49 17.31 -32.00
CA ILE A 591 -6.58 17.42 -30.53
C ILE A 591 -5.46 18.36 -30.02
N ALA A 592 -5.46 19.62 -30.46
CA ALA A 592 -4.59 20.66 -29.89
C ALA A 592 -5.13 22.07 -30.21
N ALA A 593 -6.39 22.35 -29.86
CA ALA A 593 -6.93 23.72 -29.91
C ALA A 593 -8.12 23.89 -28.96
N LYS A 594 -7.93 23.60 -27.66
CA LYS A 594 -8.85 24.07 -26.61
C LYS A 594 -8.20 24.05 -25.21
N ALA A 595 -7.10 24.77 -25.04
CA ALA A 595 -6.55 25.10 -23.72
C ALA A 595 -5.65 26.33 -23.82
N ALA A 596 -6.25 27.50 -24.04
CA ALA A 596 -5.60 28.79 -23.89
C ALA A 596 -6.62 29.80 -23.38
N ALA A 597 -6.93 29.72 -22.08
CA ALA A 597 -7.54 30.78 -21.29
C ALA A 597 -7.31 30.47 -19.80
N SER A 598 -6.84 31.46 -19.04
CA SER A 598 -6.39 31.44 -17.63
C SER A 598 -5.09 30.67 -17.41
N GLY A 599 -4.02 31.23 -16.80
CA GLY A 599 -3.90 32.38 -15.92
C GLY A 599 -3.06 31.93 -14.71
N ASP A 600 -2.09 32.77 -14.32
CA ASP A 600 -1.22 32.70 -13.13
C ASP A 600 -0.05 31.69 -13.20
N ASP A 601 1.19 32.17 -13.37
CA ASP A 601 2.06 32.86 -12.38
C ASP A 601 2.61 31.89 -11.34
N TRP A 602 3.83 31.37 -11.57
CA TRP A 602 4.79 30.93 -10.54
C TRP A 602 6.17 30.74 -11.18
N THR A 603 7.02 31.77 -11.12
CA THR A 603 8.48 31.64 -11.23
C THR A 603 9.11 32.09 -9.92
N THR A 604 9.52 31.14 -9.07
CA THR A 604 10.72 31.18 -8.18
C THR A 604 10.66 30.02 -7.18
N PHE A 605 11.45 28.97 -7.43
CA PHE A 605 12.44 28.30 -6.56
C PHE A 605 12.68 26.86 -6.98
#